data_AF-A0A7L3NG33-F1
#
_entry.id   AF-A0A7L3NG33-F1
#
_cell.length_a   1.000
_cell.length_b   1.000
_cell.length_c   1.000
_cell.angle_alpha   90.00
_cell.angle_beta   90.00
_cell.angle_gamma   90.00
#
_symmetry.space_group_name_H-M   'P 1'
#
loop_
_entity.id
_entity.type
_entity.pdbx_description
1 polymer ?
#
loop_
_entity_poly.entity_id
_entity_poly.type
_entity_poly.pdbx_seq_one_letter_code
_entity_poly.pdbx_strand_id
1 'polypeptide(L)'
;QTSREVSALLTGLQVAPQRKVGTSPSRWHSRDQLPERMDWREQGCVTEVKNQGSCGSCWAFSAVGALEAQVKLKTGKLVALSPQNLIDCSTTYGNQGCSGGFMTNAFQYIIDNQGIDSEDSYPYTAQNGTCEYNSSARAATCSRYVELPFADEEALKEAGAQGAPSQPSPPSFPFPGVYDDPRCSQEVNHGVLVVGYGTLEDKEYWLVKN
;
A
#
# COMPACT_ATOMS: atom_id res chain seq x y z
N GLN A 1 9.41 24.31 -7.90
CA GLN A 1 9.28 22.92 -8.38
C GLN A 1 7.83 22.72 -8.79
N THR A 2 7.58 22.13 -9.96
CA THR A 2 6.21 21.86 -10.45
C THR A 2 5.65 20.58 -9.80
N SER A 3 4.32 20.44 -9.70
CA SER A 3 3.69 19.26 -9.09
C SER A 3 4.06 17.93 -9.78
N ARG A 4 4.37 17.97 -11.08
CA ARG A 4 4.88 16.82 -11.84
C ARG A 4 6.29 16.41 -11.43
N GLU A 5 7.19 17.37 -11.22
CA GLU A 5 8.57 17.09 -10.78
C GLU A 5 8.57 16.52 -9.35
N VAL A 6 7.71 17.05 -8.48
CA VAL A 6 7.53 16.55 -7.11
C VAL A 6 6.93 15.15 -7.11
N SER A 7 5.95 14.87 -7.98
CA SER A 7 5.36 13.53 -8.10
C SER A 7 6.39 12.51 -8.62
N ALA A 8 7.15 12.83 -9.67
CA ALA A 8 8.17 11.92 -10.20
C ALA A 8 9.33 11.63 -9.23
N LEU A 9 9.63 12.55 -8.31
CA LEU A 9 10.70 12.39 -7.31
C LEU A 9 10.23 11.69 -6.03
N LEU A 10 8.92 11.73 -5.73
CA LEU A 10 8.34 11.24 -4.47
C LEU A 10 7.33 10.10 -4.68
N THR A 11 7.14 9.61 -5.89
CA THR A 11 6.31 8.45 -6.20
C THR A 11 7.07 7.46 -7.06
N GLY A 12 6.55 6.25 -7.21
CA GLY A 12 7.16 5.22 -8.03
C GLY A 12 6.21 4.07 -8.33
N LEU A 13 4.92 4.33 -8.45
CA LEU A 13 4.00 3.29 -8.87
C LEU A 13 4.16 3.01 -10.37
N GLN A 14 4.47 1.77 -10.73
CA GLN A 14 4.55 1.30 -12.11
C GLN A 14 3.35 0.39 -12.42
N VAL A 15 2.34 0.92 -13.10
CA VAL A 15 1.13 0.17 -13.45
C VAL A 15 1.37 -0.66 -14.71
N ALA A 16 1.24 -1.98 -14.61
CA ALA A 16 1.24 -2.85 -15.79
C ALA A 16 -0.06 -2.65 -16.62
N PRO A 17 -0.05 -2.88 -17.95
CA PRO A 17 -1.26 -2.85 -18.77
C PRO A 17 -2.37 -3.72 -18.15
N GLN A 18 -3.59 -3.20 -18.08
CA GLN A 18 -4.70 -3.85 -17.37
C GLN A 18 -4.86 -5.32 -17.79
N ARG A 19 -4.53 -6.23 -16.88
CA ARG A 19 -4.98 -7.62 -16.96
C ARG A 19 -6.45 -7.62 -16.53
N LYS A 20 -7.33 -8.14 -17.39
CA LYS A 20 -8.70 -8.49 -16.96
C LYS A 20 -8.58 -9.56 -15.88
N VAL A 21 -8.64 -9.17 -14.62
CA VAL A 21 -8.76 -10.10 -13.50
C VAL A 21 -10.06 -10.89 -13.75
N GLY A 22 -9.94 -12.23 -13.76
CA GLY A 22 -11.08 -13.12 -13.95
C GLY A 22 -12.16 -12.89 -12.88
N THR A 23 -13.39 -13.32 -13.19
CA THR A 23 -14.59 -13.18 -12.37
C THR A 23 -14.35 -13.22 -10.85
N SER A 24 -14.86 -12.16 -10.20
CA SER A 24 -14.84 -11.89 -8.77
C SER A 24 -15.02 -13.14 -7.89
N PRO A 25 -14.34 -13.24 -6.74
CA PRO A 25 -14.89 -13.97 -5.61
C PRO A 25 -16.26 -13.38 -5.29
N SER A 26 -17.21 -14.22 -4.90
CA SER A 26 -18.48 -13.80 -4.30
C SER A 26 -18.24 -12.71 -3.25
N ARG A 27 -19.08 -11.65 -3.23
CA ARG A 27 -19.11 -10.62 -2.19
C ARG A 27 -18.90 -11.27 -0.82
N TRP A 28 -17.92 -10.78 -0.08
CA TRP A 28 -17.47 -11.43 1.15
C TRP A 28 -18.48 -11.19 2.29
N HIS A 29 -19.21 -10.08 2.22
CA HIS A 29 -20.24 -9.67 3.18
C HIS A 29 -21.45 -9.07 2.45
N SER A 30 -22.63 -9.13 3.08
CA SER A 30 -23.79 -8.33 2.62
C SER A 30 -23.62 -6.89 3.09
N ARG A 31 -24.05 -5.89 2.29
CA ARG A 31 -23.96 -4.45 2.61
C ARG A 31 -24.38 -4.09 4.04
N ASP A 32 -25.39 -4.78 4.57
CA ASP A 32 -25.94 -4.55 5.91
C ASP A 32 -25.03 -4.99 7.08
N GLN A 33 -23.83 -5.52 6.81
CA GLN A 33 -22.90 -6.01 7.84
C GLN A 33 -21.65 -5.15 8.02
N LEU A 34 -21.37 -4.19 7.12
CA LEU A 34 -20.22 -3.31 7.28
C LEU A 34 -20.58 -2.11 8.18
N PRO A 35 -19.70 -1.71 9.11
CA PRO A 35 -19.93 -0.51 9.90
C PRO A 35 -19.93 0.73 9.00
N GLU A 36 -20.61 1.80 9.42
CA GLU A 36 -20.61 3.08 8.67
C GLU A 36 -19.23 3.75 8.64
N ARG A 37 -18.44 3.51 9.69
CA ARG A 37 -17.07 4.01 9.83
C ARG A 37 -16.15 2.86 10.24
N MET A 38 -14.96 2.84 9.64
CA MET A 38 -13.88 1.95 10.00
C MET A 38 -12.57 2.73 10.12
N ASP A 39 -11.80 2.46 11.17
CA ASP A 39 -10.46 3.02 11.34
C ASP A 39 -9.52 1.96 11.92
N TRP A 40 -8.64 1.41 11.08
CA TRP A 40 -7.71 0.36 11.48
C TRP A 40 -6.65 0.83 12.50
N ARG A 41 -6.49 2.15 12.68
CA ARG A 41 -5.63 2.72 13.74
C ARG A 41 -6.23 2.44 15.12
N GLU A 42 -7.55 2.53 15.26
CA GLU A 42 -8.25 2.24 16.52
C GLU A 42 -8.10 0.76 16.94
N GLN A 43 -7.83 -0.13 15.98
CA GLN A 43 -7.55 -1.55 16.22
C GLN A 43 -6.04 -1.87 16.33
N GLY A 44 -5.17 -0.85 16.29
CA GLY A 44 -3.72 -1.02 16.37
C GLY A 44 -3.14 -1.83 15.20
N CYS A 45 -3.77 -1.79 14.03
CA CYS A 45 -3.34 -2.50 12.81
C CYS A 45 -2.51 -1.62 11.86
N VAL A 46 -2.21 -0.38 12.27
CA VAL A 46 -1.50 0.60 11.44
C VAL A 46 -0.24 1.04 12.18
N THR A 47 0.92 0.80 11.57
CA THR A 47 2.21 1.30 12.07
C THR A 47 2.30 2.82 11.94
N GLU A 48 3.32 3.43 12.55
CA GLU A 48 3.61 4.85 12.39
C GLU A 48 3.79 5.24 10.90
N VAL A 49 3.52 6.51 10.59
CA VAL A 49 3.79 7.07 9.27
C VAL A 49 5.30 7.06 9.02
N LYS A 50 5.70 6.54 7.85
CA LYS A 50 7.11 6.47 7.42
C LYS A 50 7.36 7.54 6.35
N ASN A 51 8.62 7.77 6.01
CA ASN A 51 9.01 8.74 4.98
C ASN A 51 9.89 8.08 3.92
N GLN A 52 9.38 8.00 2.68
CA GLN A 52 10.11 7.41 1.57
C GLN A 52 11.26 8.29 1.04
N GLY A 53 11.28 9.58 1.36
CA GLY A 53 12.29 10.51 0.85
C GLY A 53 12.25 10.64 -0.68
N SER A 54 13.41 10.85 -1.29
CA SER A 54 13.58 11.03 -2.75
C SER A 54 13.66 9.72 -3.54
N CYS A 55 13.19 8.62 -2.97
CA CYS A 55 13.15 7.30 -3.61
C CYS A 55 11.71 7.00 -4.01
N GLY A 56 11.50 6.54 -5.26
CA GLY A 56 10.20 6.12 -5.78
C GLY A 56 9.74 4.77 -5.23
N SER A 57 9.69 4.62 -3.91
CA SER A 57 9.42 3.38 -3.19
C SER A 57 8.02 3.30 -2.59
N CYS A 58 7.11 4.21 -2.94
CA CYS A 58 5.72 4.22 -2.46
C CYS A 58 5.02 2.85 -2.59
N TRP A 59 5.32 2.11 -3.66
CA TRP A 59 4.82 0.75 -3.90
C TRP A 59 5.27 -0.24 -2.81
N ALA A 60 6.50 -0.11 -2.32
CA ALA A 60 7.04 -0.95 -1.25
C ALA A 60 6.36 -0.60 0.08
N PHE A 61 6.22 0.70 0.40
CA PHE A 61 5.52 1.18 1.60
C PHE A 61 4.04 0.75 1.63
N SER A 62 3.35 0.86 0.49
CA SER A 62 1.97 0.40 0.32
C SER A 62 1.86 -1.11 0.56
N ALA A 63 2.77 -1.91 -0.01
CA ALA A 63 2.78 -3.36 0.17
C ALA A 63 3.08 -3.78 1.62
N VAL A 64 4.12 -3.22 2.26
CA VAL A 64 4.43 -3.56 3.65
C VAL A 64 3.31 -3.12 4.59
N GLY A 65 2.73 -1.94 4.41
CA GLY A 65 1.65 -1.45 5.27
C GLY A 65 0.40 -2.35 5.23
N ALA A 66 0.06 -2.90 4.06
CA ALA A 66 -1.04 -3.87 3.95
C ALA A 66 -0.70 -5.19 4.66
N LEU A 67 0.54 -5.67 4.52
CA LEU A 67 0.98 -6.91 5.17
C LEU A 67 1.10 -6.77 6.69
N GLU A 68 1.58 -5.63 7.20
CA GLU A 68 1.65 -5.31 8.63
C GLU A 68 0.27 -5.41 9.30
N ALA A 69 -0.77 -4.88 8.66
CA ALA A 69 -2.14 -5.00 9.13
C ALA A 69 -2.60 -6.47 9.21
N GLN A 70 -2.30 -7.29 8.19
CA GLN A 70 -2.62 -8.71 8.18
C GLN A 70 -1.84 -9.51 9.24
N VAL A 71 -0.57 -9.15 9.49
CA VAL A 71 0.24 -9.75 10.56
C VAL A 71 -0.38 -9.44 11.91
N LYS A 72 -0.79 -8.19 12.15
CA LYS A 72 -1.49 -7.81 13.38
C LYS A 72 -2.79 -8.60 13.57
N LEU A 73 -3.62 -8.68 12.53
CA LEU A 73 -4.88 -9.42 12.56
C LEU A 73 -4.69 -10.91 12.86
N LYS A 74 -3.65 -11.53 12.28
CA LYS A 74 -3.39 -12.96 12.44
C LYS A 74 -2.71 -13.33 13.75
N THR A 75 -1.80 -12.47 14.23
CA THR A 75 -0.90 -12.81 15.35
C THR A 75 -1.15 -12.00 16.62
N GLY A 76 -1.93 -10.92 16.54
CA GLY A 76 -2.11 -9.95 17.62
C GLY A 76 -0.93 -9.00 17.81
N LYS A 77 0.19 -9.17 17.08
CA LYS A 77 1.39 -8.34 17.20
C LYS A 77 1.56 -7.44 15.98
N LEU A 78 1.72 -6.14 16.23
CA LEU A 78 2.07 -5.19 15.19
C LEU A 78 3.59 -5.20 15.05
N VAL A 79 4.09 -5.50 13.85
CA VAL A 79 5.52 -5.59 13.56
C VAL A 79 5.78 -4.73 12.34
N ALA A 80 6.77 -3.82 12.41
CA ALA A 80 7.18 -3.04 11.27
C ALA A 80 7.99 -3.92 10.30
N LEU A 81 7.58 -3.97 9.03
CA LEU A 81 8.22 -4.78 7.99
C LEU A 81 9.12 -3.91 7.11
N SER A 82 10.15 -4.51 6.52
CA SER A 82 11.17 -3.78 5.76
C SER A 82 10.71 -3.45 4.33
N PRO A 83 10.46 -2.17 3.97
CA PRO A 83 10.30 -1.78 2.58
C PRO A 83 11.63 -1.90 1.81
N GLN A 84 12.78 -1.76 2.48
CA GLN A 84 14.10 -1.90 1.84
C GLN A 84 14.32 -3.31 1.28
N ASN A 85 13.91 -4.34 2.03
CA ASN A 85 13.93 -5.71 1.55
C ASN A 85 13.19 -5.83 0.20
N LEU A 86 12.04 -5.18 0.03
CA LEU A 86 11.32 -5.21 -1.24
C LEU A 86 12.08 -4.48 -2.34
N ILE A 87 12.59 -3.28 -2.05
CA ILE A 87 13.34 -2.44 -3.00
C ILE A 87 14.52 -3.19 -3.60
N ASP A 88 15.27 -3.89 -2.76
CA ASP A 88 16.52 -4.55 -3.16
C ASP A 88 16.29 -5.94 -3.77
N CYS A 89 15.28 -6.68 -3.27
CA CYS A 89 15.13 -8.10 -3.59
C CYS A 89 14.05 -8.44 -4.62
N SER A 90 13.05 -7.57 -4.83
CA SER A 90 11.92 -7.88 -5.73
C SER A 90 12.15 -7.48 -7.19
N THR A 91 13.39 -7.16 -7.57
CA THR A 91 13.72 -6.65 -8.92
C THR A 91 13.44 -7.66 -10.03
N THR A 92 13.69 -8.94 -9.78
CA THR A 92 13.38 -10.04 -10.72
C THR A 92 11.87 -10.23 -10.96
N TYR A 93 11.02 -9.63 -10.12
CA TYR A 93 9.57 -9.65 -10.23
C TYR A 93 9.01 -8.46 -11.02
N GLY A 94 9.89 -7.62 -11.58
CA GLY A 94 9.51 -6.46 -12.41
C GLY A 94 9.50 -5.14 -11.65
N ASN A 95 9.83 -5.12 -10.36
CA ASN A 95 10.09 -3.88 -9.63
C ASN A 95 11.50 -3.35 -9.97
N GLN A 96 11.71 -2.05 -9.78
CA GLN A 96 12.93 -1.35 -10.19
C GLN A 96 13.48 -0.50 -9.02
N GLY A 97 13.29 -0.99 -7.80
CA GLY A 97 13.73 -0.31 -6.57
C GLY A 97 13.16 1.10 -6.47
N CYS A 98 14.04 2.09 -6.31
CA CYS A 98 13.69 3.51 -6.27
C CYS A 98 13.22 4.10 -7.61
N SER A 99 13.36 3.39 -8.73
CA SER A 99 12.79 3.80 -10.02
C SER A 99 11.32 3.36 -10.18
N GLY A 100 10.79 2.66 -9.19
CA GLY A 100 9.38 2.32 -9.08
C GLY A 100 9.10 0.82 -9.09
N GLY A 101 7.82 0.46 -8.94
CA GLY A 101 7.36 -0.91 -8.83
C GLY A 101 5.87 -0.98 -8.55
N PHE A 102 5.38 -2.18 -8.24
CA PHE A 102 3.97 -2.44 -7.99
C PHE A 102 3.76 -3.41 -6.83
N MET A 103 2.68 -3.21 -6.08
CA MET A 103 2.41 -3.95 -4.84
C MET A 103 2.23 -5.46 -5.09
N THR A 104 1.59 -5.87 -6.19
CA THR A 104 1.37 -7.29 -6.47
C THR A 104 2.66 -8.04 -6.78
N ASN A 105 3.62 -7.40 -7.47
CA ASN A 105 4.97 -7.95 -7.66
C ASN A 105 5.70 -8.12 -6.33
N ALA A 106 5.55 -7.15 -5.42
CA ALA A 106 6.10 -7.23 -4.08
C ALA A 106 5.48 -8.40 -3.28
N PHE A 107 4.15 -8.56 -3.31
CA PHE A 107 3.48 -9.68 -2.64
C PHE A 107 3.90 -11.03 -3.24
N GLN A 108 4.04 -11.12 -4.57
CA GLN A 108 4.52 -12.33 -5.22
C GLN A 108 5.95 -12.69 -4.79
N TYR A 109 6.84 -11.70 -4.70
CA TYR A 109 8.17 -11.90 -4.14
C TYR A 109 8.11 -12.47 -2.72
N ILE A 110 7.30 -11.89 -1.81
CA ILE A 110 7.21 -12.36 -0.42
C ILE A 110 6.71 -13.81 -0.34
N ILE A 111 5.77 -14.18 -1.20
CA ILE A 111 5.23 -15.55 -1.30
C ILE A 111 6.35 -16.53 -1.69
N ASP A 112 7.03 -16.25 -2.80
CA ASP A 112 8.06 -17.13 -3.36
C ASP A 112 9.31 -17.19 -2.46
N ASN A 113 9.70 -16.05 -1.89
CA ASN A 113 10.80 -15.91 -0.94
C ASN A 113 10.49 -16.54 0.43
N GLN A 114 9.22 -16.91 0.67
CA GLN A 114 8.72 -17.47 1.93
C GLN A 114 9.03 -16.58 3.14
N GLY A 115 9.00 -15.26 2.94
CA GLY A 115 9.29 -14.31 4.00
C GLY A 115 9.62 -12.90 3.56
N ILE A 116 9.57 -12.01 4.54
CA ILE A 116 10.07 -10.64 4.50
C ILE A 116 10.65 -10.30 5.88
N ASP A 117 11.73 -9.52 5.90
CA ASP A 117 12.41 -9.10 7.12
C ASP A 117 11.69 -7.95 7.84
N SER A 118 12.00 -7.77 9.13
CA SER A 118 11.55 -6.59 9.89
C SER A 118 12.29 -5.33 9.46
N GLU A 119 11.70 -4.17 9.71
CA GLU A 119 12.39 -2.87 9.59
C GLU A 119 13.68 -2.85 10.42
N ASP A 120 13.65 -3.37 11.65
CA ASP A 120 14.80 -3.34 12.56
C ASP A 120 16.00 -4.15 12.04
N SER A 121 15.72 -5.27 11.36
CA SER A 121 16.75 -6.15 10.81
C SER A 121 17.25 -5.75 9.42
N TYR A 122 16.42 -5.03 8.66
CA TYR A 122 16.75 -4.54 7.32
C TYR A 122 16.21 -3.11 7.15
N PRO A 123 16.91 -2.11 7.70
CA PRO A 123 16.41 -0.73 7.76
C PRO A 123 16.30 -0.05 6.39
N TYR A 124 15.35 0.88 6.28
CA TYR A 124 15.19 1.73 5.10
C TYR A 124 16.33 2.71 4.90
N THR A 125 16.87 2.74 3.67
CA THR A 125 18.02 3.60 3.30
C THR A 125 17.69 4.62 2.20
N ALA A 126 16.47 4.59 1.65
CA ALA A 126 16.03 5.48 0.56
C ALA A 126 16.90 5.44 -0.70
N GLN A 127 17.53 4.30 -0.98
CA GLN A 127 18.33 4.07 -2.18
C GLN A 127 18.27 2.60 -2.59
N ASN A 128 18.70 2.30 -3.82
CA ASN A 128 18.88 0.92 -4.26
C ASN A 128 20.11 0.31 -3.58
N GLY A 129 19.94 -0.88 -3.03
CA GLY A 129 20.98 -1.71 -2.43
C GLY A 129 21.15 -3.05 -3.14
N THR A 130 21.99 -3.90 -2.56
CA THR A 130 22.03 -5.33 -2.90
C THR A 130 21.01 -6.04 -2.02
N CYS A 131 20.36 -7.09 -2.53
CA CYS A 131 19.43 -7.88 -1.71
C CYS A 131 20.16 -8.57 -0.55
N GLU A 132 19.83 -8.19 0.67
CA GLU A 132 20.43 -8.73 1.92
C GLU A 132 19.41 -9.50 2.79
N TYR A 133 18.34 -10.03 2.18
CA TYR A 133 17.33 -10.80 2.92
C TYR A 133 17.94 -11.92 3.75
N ASN A 134 17.54 -12.00 5.02
CA ASN A 134 18.03 -13.00 5.97
C ASN A 134 16.86 -13.80 6.55
N SER A 135 16.76 -15.08 6.18
CA SER A 135 15.69 -15.97 6.67
C SER A 135 15.61 -16.11 8.20
N SER A 136 16.70 -15.84 8.92
CA SER A 136 16.73 -15.82 10.40
C SER A 136 16.08 -14.56 11.00
N ALA A 137 16.00 -13.48 10.22
CA ALA A 137 15.39 -12.20 10.59
C ALA A 137 13.95 -12.02 10.05
N ARG A 138 13.41 -13.06 9.40
CA ARG A 138 12.07 -13.06 8.84
C ARG A 138 11.02 -12.70 9.89
N ALA A 139 10.26 -11.64 9.60
CA ALA A 139 9.23 -11.10 10.48
C ALA A 139 7.81 -11.50 10.06
N ALA A 140 7.58 -11.73 8.77
CA ALA A 140 6.26 -12.12 8.25
C ALA A 140 6.37 -13.01 7.01
N THR A 141 5.24 -13.63 6.65
CA THR A 141 5.07 -14.38 5.41
C THR A 141 3.76 -13.96 4.73
N CYS A 142 3.69 -14.15 3.41
CA CYS A 142 2.49 -13.99 2.62
C CYS A 142 2.16 -15.32 1.95
N SER A 143 0.89 -15.73 1.94
CA SER A 143 0.47 -16.97 1.25
C SER A 143 -0.24 -16.70 -0.08
N ARG A 144 -0.91 -15.56 -0.21
CA ARG A 144 -1.62 -15.10 -1.42
C ARG A 144 -1.95 -13.63 -1.31
N TYR A 145 -2.18 -12.98 -2.46
CA TYR A 145 -2.86 -11.68 -2.55
C TYR A 145 -4.15 -11.81 -3.36
N VAL A 146 -5.00 -10.80 -3.30
CA VAL A 146 -6.22 -10.68 -4.11
C VAL A 146 -6.22 -9.30 -4.75
N GLU A 147 -6.49 -9.24 -6.04
CA GLU A 147 -6.75 -7.98 -6.73
C GLU A 147 -8.27 -7.73 -6.75
N LEU A 148 -8.67 -6.52 -6.39
CA LEU A 148 -10.06 -6.12 -6.45
C LEU A 148 -10.49 -5.76 -7.87
N PRO A 149 -11.79 -5.84 -8.19
CA PRO A 149 -12.32 -5.29 -9.42
C PRO A 149 -11.96 -3.80 -9.56
N PHE A 150 -11.63 -3.40 -10.79
CA PHE A 150 -11.25 -2.02 -11.08
C PHE A 150 -12.39 -1.05 -10.75
N ALA A 151 -12.05 0.01 -9.99
CA ALA A 151 -12.97 1.08 -9.60
C ALA A 151 -14.26 0.62 -8.88
N ASP A 152 -14.18 -0.50 -8.16
CA ASP A 152 -15.27 -0.99 -7.29
C ASP A 152 -15.01 -0.58 -5.84
N GLU A 153 -15.51 0.59 -5.46
CA GLU A 153 -15.36 1.15 -4.12
C GLU A 153 -16.07 0.32 -3.04
N GLU A 154 -17.09 -0.46 -3.41
CA GLU A 154 -17.80 -1.35 -2.49
C GLU A 154 -16.94 -2.57 -2.17
N ALA A 155 -16.32 -3.18 -3.20
CA ALA A 155 -15.34 -4.24 -2.99
C ALA A 155 -14.14 -3.74 -2.16
N LEU A 156 -13.72 -2.49 -2.36
CA LEU A 156 -12.69 -1.84 -1.54
C LEU A 156 -13.13 -1.70 -0.08
N LYS A 157 -14.39 -1.32 0.16
CA LYS A 157 -14.98 -1.16 1.50
C LYS A 157 -15.06 -2.48 2.25
N GLU A 158 -15.37 -3.56 1.53
CA GLU A 158 -15.43 -4.94 2.07
C GLU A 158 -14.05 -5.50 2.47
N ALA A 159 -12.99 -5.18 1.72
CA ALA A 159 -11.71 -5.87 1.85
C ALA A 159 -10.78 -5.35 2.98
N GLY A 160 -11.10 -4.22 3.62
CA GLY A 160 -10.37 -3.72 4.80
C GLY A 160 -9.08 -2.95 4.47
N ALA A 161 -8.02 -3.11 5.27
CA ALA A 161 -6.75 -2.38 5.08
C ALA A 161 -5.99 -2.87 3.84
N GLN A 162 -5.75 -2.00 2.87
CA GLN A 162 -5.31 -2.39 1.53
C GLN A 162 -4.34 -1.40 0.89
N GLY A 163 -3.28 -1.92 0.27
CA GLY A 163 -2.42 -1.13 -0.59
C GLY A 163 -3.18 -0.72 -1.85
N ALA A 164 -3.32 0.58 -2.08
CA ALA A 164 -4.12 1.12 -3.17
C ALA A 164 -3.28 2.06 -4.05
N PRO A 165 -3.38 1.97 -5.38
CA PRO A 165 -2.95 3.02 -6.28
C PRO A 165 -3.75 4.31 -6.04
N SER A 166 -3.08 5.46 -6.06
CA SER A 166 -3.73 6.77 -6.01
C SER A 166 -3.01 7.79 -6.89
N GLN A 167 -3.65 8.94 -7.08
CA GLN A 167 -2.93 10.17 -7.43
C GLN A 167 -2.43 10.85 -6.16
N PRO A 168 -1.22 11.44 -6.18
CA PRO A 168 -0.70 12.21 -5.07
C PRO A 168 -1.55 13.45 -4.90
N SER A 169 -1.90 13.76 -3.65
CA SER A 169 -2.53 15.04 -3.32
C SER A 169 -1.55 16.18 -3.67
N PRO A 170 -2.02 17.26 -4.31
CA PRO A 170 -1.16 18.40 -4.59
C PRO A 170 -0.64 19.01 -3.27
N PRO A 171 0.57 19.62 -3.27
CA PRO A 171 1.13 20.26 -2.07
C PRO A 171 0.24 21.36 -1.47
N SER A 172 -0.68 21.90 -2.27
CA SER A 172 -1.67 22.90 -1.88
C SER A 172 -2.95 22.29 -1.29
N PHE A 173 -2.98 20.98 -1.02
CA PHE A 173 -4.13 20.35 -0.40
C PHE A 173 -4.38 21.02 0.97
N PRO A 174 -5.57 21.62 1.18
CA PRO A 174 -5.86 22.26 2.45
C PRO A 174 -6.02 21.17 3.52
N PHE A 175 -5.10 21.14 4.47
CA PHE A 175 -5.35 20.51 5.75
C PHE A 175 -6.15 21.51 6.61
N PRO A 176 -7.32 21.17 7.18
CA PRO A 176 -8.02 19.87 7.20
C PRO A 176 -9.22 19.77 6.22
N GLY A 177 -9.62 18.54 5.83
CA GLY A 177 -10.86 18.29 5.07
C GLY A 177 -10.86 16.99 4.26
N VAL A 178 -11.95 16.73 3.51
CA VAL A 178 -12.04 15.66 2.50
C VAL A 178 -11.45 16.16 1.18
N TYR A 179 -10.48 15.43 0.62
CA TYR A 179 -9.93 15.74 -0.70
C TYR A 179 -10.88 15.30 -1.81
N ASP A 180 -11.28 16.26 -2.65
CA ASP A 180 -12.08 16.05 -3.84
C ASP A 180 -11.68 17.10 -4.87
N ASP A 181 -10.97 16.69 -5.92
CA ASP A 181 -10.49 17.56 -6.99
C ASP A 181 -11.02 17.05 -8.34
N PRO A 182 -11.85 17.84 -9.06
CA PRO A 182 -12.40 17.43 -10.35
C PRO A 182 -11.34 17.24 -11.44
N ARG A 183 -10.09 17.62 -11.19
CA ARG A 183 -8.93 17.41 -12.09
C ARG A 183 -8.26 16.05 -11.89
N CYS A 184 -8.61 15.31 -10.84
CA CYS A 184 -8.11 13.94 -10.66
C CYS A 184 -8.59 13.05 -11.81
N SER A 185 -7.71 12.14 -12.24
CA SER A 185 -8.02 11.16 -13.28
C SER A 185 -7.85 9.74 -12.74
N GLN A 186 -8.22 8.75 -13.55
CA GLN A 186 -8.01 7.33 -13.23
C GLN A 186 -6.55 6.89 -13.50
N GLU A 187 -5.68 7.80 -13.94
CA GLU A 187 -4.25 7.53 -14.12
C GLU A 187 -3.54 7.66 -12.77
N VAL A 188 -3.28 6.53 -12.12
CA VAL A 188 -2.62 6.45 -10.82
C VAL A 188 -1.10 6.45 -10.96
N ASN A 189 -0.40 7.09 -10.02
CA ASN A 189 1.06 7.20 -10.06
C ASN A 189 1.73 7.12 -8.67
N HIS A 190 0.94 6.96 -7.61
CA HIS A 190 1.39 6.84 -6.22
C HIS A 190 0.79 5.61 -5.55
N GLY A 191 1.54 4.98 -4.65
CA GLY A 191 1.08 3.85 -3.85
C GLY A 191 0.80 4.30 -2.43
N VAL A 192 -0.43 4.12 -1.96
CA VAL A 192 -0.86 4.49 -0.61
C VAL A 192 -1.48 3.29 0.11
N LEU A 193 -1.84 3.45 1.38
CA LEU A 193 -2.55 2.44 2.15
C LEU A 193 -3.91 2.99 2.59
N VAL A 194 -5.00 2.38 2.15
CA VAL A 194 -6.33 2.65 2.70
C VAL A 194 -6.42 1.97 4.06
N VAL A 195 -6.65 2.74 5.12
CA VAL A 195 -6.71 2.27 6.51
C VAL A 195 -8.07 2.51 7.17
N GLY A 196 -9.08 2.91 6.40
CA GLY A 196 -10.40 3.15 6.92
C GLY A 196 -11.28 3.94 5.96
N TYR A 197 -12.49 4.24 6.42
CA TYR A 197 -13.48 5.05 5.72
C TYR A 197 -14.47 5.65 6.72
N GLY A 198 -15.21 6.67 6.30
CA GLY A 198 -16.28 7.26 7.09
C GLY A 198 -16.94 8.43 6.39
N THR A 199 -17.64 9.27 7.15
CA THR A 199 -18.33 10.46 6.65
C THR A 199 -17.90 11.69 7.46
N LEU A 200 -17.62 12.80 6.78
CA LEU A 200 -17.32 14.11 7.37
C LEU A 200 -18.16 15.16 6.65
N GLU A 201 -19.02 15.88 7.38
CA GLU A 201 -19.89 16.94 6.82
C GLU A 201 -20.66 16.47 5.57
N ASP A 202 -21.33 15.32 5.69
CA ASP A 202 -22.09 14.65 4.61
C ASP A 202 -21.26 14.17 3.40
N LYS A 203 -19.93 14.21 3.49
CA LYS A 203 -19.03 13.65 2.48
C LYS A 203 -18.42 12.33 2.94
N GLU A 204 -18.67 11.26 2.20
CA GLU A 204 -17.95 10.00 2.38
C GLU A 204 -16.47 10.17 2.01
N TYR A 205 -15.59 9.49 2.74
CA TYR A 205 -14.16 9.56 2.51
C TYR A 205 -13.46 8.23 2.77
N TRP A 206 -12.30 8.07 2.12
CA TRP A 206 -11.29 7.07 2.46
C TRP A 206 -10.26 7.66 3.40
N LEU A 207 -9.95 6.95 4.48
CA LEU A 207 -8.83 7.29 5.36
C LEU A 207 -7.57 6.64 4.76
N VAL A 208 -6.66 7.48 4.28
CA VAL A 208 -5.46 7.04 3.55
C VAL A 208 -4.21 7.37 4.36
N LYS A 209 -3.37 6.35 4.59
CA LYS A 209 -2.00 6.51 5.10
C LYS A 209 -1.08 6.74 3.91
N ASN A 210 -0.32 7.83 3.99
CA ASN A 210 0.74 8.22 3.06
C ASN A 210 2.05 8.24 3.83
#